data_AF-A0A2A3G8Y4-F1
#
_entry.id   AF-A0A2A3G8Y4-F1
#
_cell.length_a   1.000
_cell.length_b   1.000
_cell.length_c   1.000
_cell.angle_alpha   90.00
_cell.angle_beta   90.00
_cell.angle_gamma   90.00
#
_symmetry.space_group_name_H-M   'P 1'
#
loop_
_entity.id
_entity.type
_entity.pdbx_description
1 polymer ?
#
loop_
_entity_poly.entity_id
_entity_poly.type
_entity_poly.pdbx_seq_one_letter_code
_entity_poly.pdbx_strand_id
1 'polypeptide(L)'
;MQIDRICTACAQWDPTTREWRGSVRNRLLWALLAETGLRLGEALGLQHRDWHTGPGDTPFIEVVAREHPRGVRAKSGYRRLYVSDDLDRLYGEYLWQLWRSRPAPGRR
;
A
#
# COMPACT_ATOMS: atom_id res chain seq x y z
N MET A 1 -1.18 11.02 -16.69
CA MET A 1 -0.36 9.96 -17.32
C MET A 1 -1.13 8.63 -17.37
N GLN A 2 -0.63 7.58 -18.05
CA GLN A 2 -1.33 6.28 -18.14
C GLN A 2 -1.58 5.64 -16.76
N ILE A 3 -0.64 5.80 -15.82
CA ILE A 3 -0.77 5.31 -14.44
C ILE A 3 -1.97 5.92 -13.72
N ASP A 4 -2.20 7.24 -13.85
CA ASP A 4 -3.33 7.89 -13.18
C ASP A 4 -4.67 7.30 -13.62
N ARG A 5 -4.79 6.92 -14.91
CA ARG A 5 -5.99 6.25 -15.43
C ARG A 5 -6.18 4.87 -14.80
N ILE A 6 -5.10 4.09 -14.65
CA ILE A 6 -5.13 2.77 -14.00
C ILE A 6 -5.53 2.91 -12.52
N CYS A 7 -4.89 3.83 -11.79
CA CYS A 7 -5.21 4.10 -10.39
C CYS A 7 -6.66 4.55 -10.21
N THR A 8 -7.14 5.43 -11.09
CA THR A 8 -8.52 5.95 -11.12
C THR A 8 -9.54 4.88 -11.52
N ALA A 9 -9.18 3.94 -12.38
CA ALA A 9 -10.03 2.78 -12.67
C ALA A 9 -10.10 1.79 -11.48
N CYS A 10 -9.03 1.69 -10.67
CA CYS A 10 -8.99 0.79 -9.52
C CYS A 10 -9.84 1.30 -8.36
N ALA A 11 -9.69 2.57 -8.00
CA ALA A 11 -10.53 3.21 -7.00
C ALA A 11 -10.62 4.72 -7.18
N GLN A 12 -11.75 5.30 -6.83
CA GLN A 12 -12.00 6.75 -6.86
C GLN A 12 -12.59 7.20 -5.54
N TRP A 13 -12.16 8.38 -5.08
CA TRP A 13 -12.76 9.03 -3.93
C TRP A 13 -14.12 9.62 -4.31
N ASP A 14 -15.16 9.25 -3.58
CA ASP A 14 -16.48 9.86 -3.69
C ASP A 14 -16.62 10.96 -2.63
N PRO A 15 -16.63 12.24 -3.01
CA PRO A 15 -16.73 13.34 -2.06
C PRO A 15 -18.10 13.45 -1.39
N THR A 16 -19.15 12.86 -1.98
CA THR A 16 -20.51 12.90 -1.43
C THR A 16 -20.67 11.89 -0.31
N THR A 17 -20.24 10.64 -0.51
CA THR A 17 -20.31 9.61 0.53
C THR A 17 -19.12 9.66 1.49
N ARG A 18 -18.05 10.37 1.12
CA ARG A 18 -16.74 10.36 1.80
C ARG A 18 -16.16 8.96 1.92
N GLU A 19 -16.30 8.18 0.85
CA GLU A 19 -15.79 6.82 0.77
C GLU A 19 -15.06 6.59 -0.55
N TRP A 20 -14.13 5.64 -0.53
CA TRP A 20 -13.54 5.13 -1.77
C TRP A 20 -14.47 4.13 -2.44
N ARG A 21 -14.78 4.36 -3.72
CA ARG A 21 -15.44 3.39 -4.60
C ARG A 21 -14.39 2.55 -5.31
N GLY A 22 -14.51 1.22 -5.24
CA GLY A 22 -13.59 0.27 -5.87
C GLY A 22 -12.57 -0.34 -4.91
N SER A 23 -11.45 -0.83 -5.45
CA SER A 23 -10.40 -1.50 -4.67
C SER A 23 -9.27 -0.54 -4.34
N VAL A 24 -9.30 0.02 -3.12
CA VAL A 24 -8.21 0.87 -2.60
C VAL A 24 -6.89 0.11 -2.55
N ARG A 25 -6.95 -1.20 -2.26
CA ARG A 25 -5.77 -2.09 -2.33
C ARG A 25 -5.10 -2.07 -3.70
N ASN A 26 -5.87 -2.22 -4.78
CA ASN A 26 -5.32 -2.23 -6.14
C ASN A 26 -4.80 -0.85 -6.53
N ARG A 27 -5.51 0.21 -6.16
CA ARG A 27 -5.05 1.60 -6.37
C ARG A 27 -3.71 1.84 -5.66
N LEU A 28 -3.61 1.44 -4.39
CA LEU A 28 -2.39 1.54 -3.59
C LEU A 28 -1.23 0.78 -4.24
N LEU A 29 -1.46 -0.45 -4.71
CA LEU A 29 -0.42 -1.25 -5.36
C LEU A 29 0.15 -0.54 -6.60
N TRP A 30 -0.69 -0.01 -7.48
CA TRP A 30 -0.23 0.68 -8.67
C TRP A 30 0.46 2.01 -8.38
N ALA A 31 -0.08 2.78 -7.42
CA ALA A 31 0.53 4.03 -6.97
C ALA A 31 1.93 3.77 -6.38
N LEU A 32 2.04 2.76 -5.50
CA LEU A 32 3.30 2.33 -4.91
C LEU A 32 4.31 1.95 -5.98
N LEU A 33 3.96 1.05 -6.91
CA LEU A 33 4.87 0.61 -7.98
C LEU A 33 5.34 1.76 -8.86
N ALA A 34 4.45 2.70 -9.19
CA ALA A 34 4.76 3.84 -10.04
C ALA A 34 5.68 4.86 -9.35
N GLU A 35 5.46 5.12 -8.06
CA GLU A 35 6.24 6.11 -7.30
C GLU A 35 7.62 5.57 -6.90
N THR A 36 7.69 4.32 -6.47
CA THR A 36 8.89 3.76 -5.82
C THR A 36 9.73 2.86 -6.74
N GLY A 37 9.18 2.44 -7.88
CA GLY A 37 9.85 1.51 -8.79
C GLY A 37 10.12 0.12 -8.21
N LEU A 38 9.42 -0.27 -7.13
CA LEU A 38 9.54 -1.62 -6.57
C LEU A 38 9.22 -2.68 -7.63
N ARG A 39 9.86 -3.85 -7.52
CA ARG A 39 9.36 -5.02 -8.24
C ARG A 39 8.05 -5.47 -7.61
N LEU A 40 7.13 -6.01 -8.42
CA LEU A 40 5.84 -6.50 -7.95
C LEU A 40 5.97 -7.47 -6.75
N GLY A 41 6.95 -8.38 -6.79
CA GLY A 41 7.17 -9.32 -5.67
C GLY A 41 7.64 -8.65 -4.37
N GLU A 42 8.38 -7.55 -4.45
CA GLU A 42 8.81 -6.77 -3.28
C GLU A 42 7.63 -6.00 -2.70
N ALA A 43 6.84 -5.34 -3.55
CA ALA A 43 5.62 -4.64 -3.15
C ALA A 43 4.60 -5.57 -2.46
N LEU A 44 4.40 -6.78 -2.99
CA LEU A 44 3.52 -7.79 -2.40
C LEU A 44 4.09 -8.44 -1.13
N GLY A 45 5.40 -8.34 -0.92
CA GLY A 45 6.10 -8.85 0.27
C GLY A 45 6.18 -7.85 1.43
N LEU A 46 5.86 -6.59 1.19
CA LEU A 46 5.82 -5.55 2.23
C LEU A 46 4.82 -5.92 3.32
N GLN A 47 5.24 -5.68 4.55
CA GLN A 47 4.41 -5.88 5.74
C GLN A 47 4.14 -4.54 6.42
N HIS A 48 3.13 -4.49 7.28
CA HIS A 48 2.78 -3.26 7.99
C HIS A 48 3.97 -2.66 8.76
N ARG A 49 4.82 -3.51 9.36
CA ARG A 49 6.04 -3.10 10.09
C ARG A 49 7.13 -2.48 9.22
N ASP A 50 7.03 -2.63 7.91
CA ASP A 50 7.99 -2.07 6.95
C ASP A 50 7.60 -0.65 6.52
N TRP A 51 6.43 -0.17 6.94
CA TRP A 51 5.88 1.12 6.57
C TRP A 51 6.00 2.10 7.75
N HIS A 52 6.76 3.17 7.53
CA HIS A 52 6.99 4.21 8.52
C HIS A 52 6.22 5.46 8.10
N THR A 53 5.04 5.63 8.70
CA THR A 53 4.16 6.79 8.50
C THR A 53 4.76 8.02 9.17
N GLY A 54 4.67 9.18 8.55
CA GLY A 54 5.33 10.40 9.03
C GLY A 54 4.35 11.44 9.58
N PRO A 55 3.98 11.44 10.87
CA PRO A 55 3.40 12.62 11.48
C PRO A 55 4.54 13.62 11.81
N GLY A 56 5.05 14.32 10.80
CA GLY A 56 6.06 15.38 10.95
C GLY A 56 7.49 15.05 10.46
N ASP A 57 7.70 13.89 9.85
CA ASP A 57 8.93 13.54 9.11
C ASP A 57 8.55 12.92 7.75
N THR A 58 9.49 12.78 6.84
CA THR A 58 9.21 12.24 5.49
C THR A 58 8.87 10.75 5.60
N PRO A 59 7.66 10.30 5.20
CA PRO A 59 7.28 8.90 5.28
C PRO A 59 8.18 8.04 4.40
N PHE A 60 8.45 6.80 4.83
CA PHE A 60 9.30 5.88 4.09
C PHE A 60 8.92 4.42 4.29
N ILE A 61 9.35 3.58 3.37
CA ILE A 61 9.20 2.13 3.43
C ILE A 61 10.56 1.44 3.44
N GLU A 62 10.64 0.31 4.12
CA GLU A 62 11.82 -0.54 4.18
C GLU A 62 11.60 -1.82 3.38
N VAL A 63 12.33 -1.98 2.30
CA VAL A 63 12.29 -3.22 1.52
C VAL A 63 13.29 -4.18 2.12
N VAL A 64 12.77 -5.11 2.91
CA VAL A 64 13.57 -6.17 3.54
C VAL A 64 13.43 -7.44 2.72
N ALA A 65 14.55 -8.00 2.26
CA ALA A 65 14.55 -9.32 1.64
C ALA A 65 14.13 -10.37 2.68
N ARG A 66 12.98 -11.01 2.48
CA ARG A 66 12.47 -12.08 3.33
C ARG A 66 12.23 -13.33 2.52
N GLU A 67 12.35 -14.48 3.16
CA GLU A 67 11.82 -15.71 2.59
C GLU A 67 10.29 -15.62 2.55
N HIS A 68 9.75 -15.64 1.35
CA HIS A 68 8.31 -15.65 1.15
C HIS A 68 7.81 -17.10 1.22
N PRO A 69 6.67 -17.39 1.90
CA PRO A 69 6.13 -18.76 2.02
C PRO A 69 5.86 -19.47 0.69
N ARG A 70 5.80 -18.71 -0.41
CA ARG A 70 5.61 -19.21 -1.79
C ARG A 70 6.91 -19.17 -2.62
N GLY A 71 8.09 -19.17 -1.99
CA GLY A 71 9.41 -19.28 -2.65
C GLY A 71 9.87 -18.05 -3.44
N VAL A 72 9.20 -16.91 -3.30
CA VAL A 72 9.56 -15.67 -4.00
C VAL A 72 10.72 -15.00 -3.27
N ARG A 73 11.91 -15.01 -3.89
CA ARG A 73 13.12 -14.37 -3.35
C ARG A 73 13.19 -12.92 -3.84
N ALA A 74 13.36 -11.97 -2.91
CA ALA A 74 13.70 -10.60 -3.29
C ALA A 74 15.05 -10.61 -4.03
N LYS A 75 15.12 -10.00 -5.21
CA LYS A 75 16.32 -9.95 -6.04
C LYS A 75 17.37 -8.95 -5.53
N SER A 76 17.02 -8.07 -4.61
CA SER A 76 17.92 -7.04 -4.04
C SER A 76 17.89 -7.06 -2.52
N GLY A 77 18.98 -6.58 -1.91
CA GLY A 77 19.11 -6.43 -0.45
C GLY A 77 18.23 -5.33 0.15
N TYR A 78 18.52 -4.99 1.40
CA TYR A 78 17.81 -3.94 2.15
C TYR A 78 17.87 -2.58 1.44
N ARG A 79 16.73 -1.88 1.38
CA ARG A 79 16.68 -0.47 0.95
C ARG A 79 15.60 0.30 1.70
N ARG A 80 15.85 1.58 1.92
CA ARG A 80 14.88 2.56 2.40
C ARG A 80 14.44 3.44 1.24
N LEU A 81 13.13 3.61 1.08
CA LEU A 81 12.55 4.45 0.03
C LEU A 81 11.59 5.45 0.67
N TYR A 82 11.86 6.73 0.47
CA TYR A 82 10.94 7.79 0.85
C TYR A 82 9.73 7.78 -0.09
N VAL A 83 8.55 8.02 0.48
CA VAL A 83 7.28 8.07 -0.24
C VAL A 83 6.62 9.42 -0.03
N SER A 84 5.67 9.75 -0.90
CA SER A 84 4.86 10.94 -0.78
C SER A 84 3.83 10.82 0.33
N ASP A 85 3.43 11.96 0.90
CA ASP A 85 2.33 12.02 1.87
C ASP A 85 1.01 11.50 1.28
N ASP A 86 0.81 11.65 -0.03
CA ASP A 86 -0.36 11.12 -0.73
C ASP A 86 -0.37 9.59 -0.76
N LEU A 87 0.80 8.96 -0.96
CA LEU A 87 0.93 7.51 -0.92
C LEU A 87 0.79 6.98 0.52
N ASP A 88 1.35 7.69 1.50
CA ASP A 88 1.19 7.39 2.94
C ASP A 88 -0.28 7.47 3.37
N ARG A 89 -0.98 8.53 2.97
CA ARG A 89 -2.42 8.69 3.22
C ARG A 89 -3.23 7.59 2.55
N LEU A 90 -2.92 7.22 1.31
CA LEU A 90 -3.60 6.13 0.62
C LEU A 90 -3.39 4.77 1.31
N TYR A 91 -2.22 4.57 1.91
CA TYR A 91 -1.97 3.41 2.76
C TYR A 91 -2.84 3.41 4.02
N GLY A 92 -2.99 4.57 4.69
CA GLY A 92 -3.92 4.74 5.81
C GLY A 92 -5.37 4.39 5.44
N GLU A 93 -5.85 4.85 4.29
CA GLU A 93 -7.18 4.53 3.77
C GLU A 93 -7.37 3.02 3.54
N TYR A 94 -6.34 2.34 3.01
CA TYR A 94 -6.36 0.89 2.86
C TYR A 94 -6.45 0.17 4.21
N LEU A 95 -5.68 0.60 5.22
CA LEU A 95 -5.75 0.01 6.56
C LEU A 95 -7.11 0.22 7.21
N TRP A 96 -7.70 1.40 7.04
CA TRP A 96 -9.05 1.70 7.53
C TRP A 96 -10.10 0.77 6.91
N GLN A 97 -10.07 0.61 5.58
CA GLN A 97 -10.97 -0.34 4.90
C GLN A 97 -10.75 -1.78 5.36
N LEU A 98 -9.49 -2.20 5.52
CA LEU A 98 -9.16 -3.53 6.00
C LEU A 98 -9.72 -3.77 7.40
N TRP A 99 -9.54 -2.82 8.32
CA TRP A 99 -10.09 -2.88 9.66
C TRP A 99 -11.61 -2.98 9.64
N ARG A 100 -12.29 -2.12 8.86
CA ARG A 100 -13.75 -2.14 8.72
C ARG A 100 -14.29 -3.44 8.14
N SER A 101 -13.53 -4.09 7.25
CA SER A 101 -13.89 -5.35 6.62
C SER A 101 -13.68 -6.58 7.51
N ARG A 102 -12.97 -6.45 8.64
CA ARG A 102 -12.77 -7.57 9.55
C ARG A 102 -14.10 -7.93 10.22
N PRO A 103 -14.56 -9.19 10.15
CA PRO A 103 -15.71 -9.62 10.92
C PRO A 103 -15.40 -9.44 12.41
N ALA A 104 -16.41 -9.01 13.19
CA ALA A 104 -16.29 -8.93 14.64
C ALA A 104 -15.84 -10.30 15.17
N PRO A 105 -14.89 -10.36 16.13
CA PRO A 105 -14.50 -11.62 16.73
C PRO A 105 -15.75 -12.26 17.33
N GLY A 106 -16.18 -13.38 16.74
CA GLY A 106 -17.33 -14.13 17.21
C GLY A 106 -17.10 -14.50 18.66
N ARG A 107 -18.01 -14.08 19.55
CA ARG A 107 -18.10 -14.55 20.92
C ARG A 107 -18.24 -16.08 20.83
N ARG A 108 -17.18 -16.82 21.17
CA ARG A 108 -17.28 -18.23 21.51
C ARG A 108 -17.79 -18.37 22.94
#